data_AF-A0A519MTJ7-F1
#
_entry.id   AF-A0A519MTJ7-F1
#
_cell.length_a   1.000
_cell.length_b   1.000
_cell.length_c   1.000
_cell.angle_alpha   90.00
_cell.angle_beta   90.00
_cell.angle_gamma   90.00
#
_symmetry.space_group_name_H-M   'P 1'
#
loop_
_entity.id
_entity.type
_entity.pdbx_description
1 polymer ?
#
loop_
_entity_poly.entity_id
_entity_poly.type
_entity_poly.pdbx_seq_one_letter_code
_entity_poly.pdbx_strand_id
1 'polypeptide(L)'
;YHIYNFIDSAVDIDTDMNKAKFAKFSEFVQAQMAIPELFLLFYNSLSFPKLQSLLKRYNVLENLPLESLLDKSHNAIDGITLKSDMQMRKF
;
A
#
# COMPACT_ATOMS: atom_id res chain seq x y z
N TYR A 1 -27.52 21.40 16.45
CA TYR A 1 -26.33 21.32 15.58
C TYR A 1 -25.05 20.86 16.28
N HIS A 2 -24.85 21.08 17.60
CA HIS A 2 -23.62 20.63 18.29
C HIS A 2 -23.48 19.11 18.45
N ILE A 3 -24.58 18.38 18.67
CA ILE A 3 -24.56 16.92 18.83
C ILE A 3 -24.22 16.23 17.50
N TYR A 4 -24.76 16.72 16.37
CA TYR A 4 -24.45 16.19 15.04
C TYR A 4 -22.96 16.37 14.70
N ASN A 5 -22.40 17.56 14.95
CA ASN A 5 -20.97 17.81 14.72
C ASN A 5 -20.07 16.97 15.63
N PHE A 6 -20.52 16.65 16.86
CA PHE A 6 -19.77 15.78 17.77
C PHE A 6 -19.79 14.32 17.29
N ILE A 7 -20.92 13.83 16.79
CA ILE A 7 -21.00 12.48 16.23
C ILE A 7 -20.15 12.37 14.97
N ASP A 8 -20.21 13.36 14.07
CA ASP A 8 -19.43 13.38 12.83
C ASP A 8 -17.92 13.42 13.13
N SER A 9 -17.50 14.30 14.05
CA SER A 9 -16.09 14.38 14.46
C SER A 9 -15.62 13.14 15.23
N ALA A 10 -16.47 12.49 16.04
CA ALA A 10 -16.12 11.25 16.71
C ALA A 10 -15.98 10.06 15.74
N VAL A 11 -16.85 10.00 14.71
CA VAL A 11 -16.74 9.01 13.63
C VAL A 11 -15.45 9.22 12.86
N ASP A 12 -15.13 10.46 12.48
CA ASP A 12 -13.89 10.81 11.79
C ASP A 12 -12.65 10.39 12.58
N ILE A 13 -12.61 10.69 13.89
CA ILE A 13 -11.53 10.30 14.80
C ILE A 13 -11.34 8.78 14.85
N ASP A 14 -12.42 8.00 14.93
CA ASP A 14 -12.33 6.53 14.93
C ASP A 14 -11.83 6.00 13.58
N THR A 15 -12.33 6.54 12.45
CA THR A 15 -11.82 6.17 11.13
C THR A 15 -10.34 6.52 10.95
N ASP A 16 -9.87 7.65 11.48
CA ASP A 16 -8.48 8.06 11.36
C ASP A 16 -7.55 7.25 12.27
N MET A 17 -7.98 6.93 13.49
CA MET A 17 -7.28 5.98 14.36
C MET A 17 -7.16 4.60 13.70
N ASN A 18 -8.23 4.12 13.08
CA ASN A 18 -8.23 2.84 12.40
C ASN A 18 -7.34 2.87 11.14
N LYS A 19 -7.36 3.95 10.34
CA LYS A 19 -6.43 4.15 9.22
C LYS A 19 -4.98 4.07 9.68
N ALA A 20 -4.62 4.76 10.78
CA ALA A 20 -3.27 4.76 11.31
C ALA A 20 -2.81 3.37 11.80
N LYS A 21 -3.71 2.60 12.43
CA LYS A 21 -3.44 1.20 12.81
C LYS A 21 -3.18 0.32 11.58
N PHE A 22 -4.03 0.42 10.56
CA PHE A 22 -3.88 -0.38 9.33
C PHE A 22 -2.63 0.00 8.54
N ALA A 23 -2.23 1.27 8.53
CA ALA A 23 -0.97 1.71 7.95
C ALA A 23 0.25 1.09 8.65
N LYS A 24 0.25 1.02 9.98
CA LYS A 24 1.31 0.29 10.71
C LYS A 24 1.32 -1.20 10.39
N PHE A 25 0.15 -1.82 10.24
CA PHE A 25 0.09 -3.23 9.83
C PHE A 25 0.65 -3.46 8.44
N SER A 26 0.40 -2.56 7.48
CA SER A 26 1.00 -2.68 6.14
C SER A 26 2.51 -2.53 6.18
N GLU A 27 3.06 -1.62 6.99
CA GLU A 27 4.51 -1.49 7.20
C GLU A 27 5.11 -2.80 7.74
N PHE A 28 4.45 -3.45 8.71
CA PHE A 28 4.92 -4.74 9.24
C PHE A 28 4.83 -5.89 8.25
N VAL A 29 3.75 -5.95 7.47
CA VAL A 29 3.57 -6.96 6.41
C VAL A 29 4.67 -6.80 5.37
N GLN A 30 4.88 -5.57 4.90
CA GLN A 30 5.92 -5.24 3.91
C GLN A 30 7.34 -5.53 4.43
N ALA A 31 7.62 -5.28 5.71
CA ALA A 31 8.93 -5.54 6.30
C ALA A 31 9.24 -7.05 6.45
N GLN A 32 8.20 -7.89 6.57
CA GLN A 32 8.36 -9.34 6.71
C GLN A 32 8.35 -10.08 5.37
N MET A 33 7.67 -9.54 4.35
CA MET A 33 7.55 -10.20 3.06
C MET A 33 8.85 -10.16 2.26
N ALA A 34 9.18 -11.31 1.67
CA ALA A 34 10.27 -11.42 0.71
C ALA A 34 9.87 -10.85 -0.67
N ILE A 35 10.86 -10.47 -1.48
CA ILE A 35 10.65 -9.96 -2.84
C ILE A 35 9.77 -10.88 -3.70
N PRO A 36 9.93 -12.23 -3.71
CA PRO A 36 9.06 -13.11 -4.48
C PRO A 36 7.59 -13.07 -4.05
N GLU A 37 7.32 -12.83 -2.77
CA GLU A 37 5.96 -12.73 -2.24
C GLU A 37 5.32 -11.39 -2.65
N LEU A 38 6.07 -10.29 -2.56
CA LEU A 38 5.63 -8.97 -3.04
C LEU A 38 5.40 -8.98 -4.56
N PHE A 39 6.23 -9.70 -5.31
CA PHE A 39 6.07 -9.94 -6.74
C PHE A 39 4.74 -10.64 -7.04
N LEU A 40 4.47 -11.76 -6.37
CA LEU A 40 3.20 -12.49 -6.57
C LEU A 40 2.00 -11.62 -6.19
N LEU A 41 2.11 -10.85 -5.09
CA LEU A 41 1.07 -9.95 -4.63
C LEU A 41 0.76 -8.86 -5.66
N PHE A 42 1.78 -8.27 -6.29
CA PHE A 42 1.62 -7.30 -7.38
C PHE A 42 0.88 -7.91 -8.57
N TYR A 43 1.32 -9.06 -9.10
CA TYR A 43 0.67 -9.67 -10.27
C TYR A 43 -0.74 -10.18 -9.98
N ASN A 44 -0.98 -10.71 -8.78
CA ASN A 44 -2.32 -11.09 -8.36
C ASN A 44 -3.25 -9.87 -8.30
N SER A 45 -2.75 -8.71 -7.86
CA SER A 45 -3.56 -7.50 -7.79
C SER A 45 -4.12 -7.04 -9.13
N LEU A 46 -3.47 -7.37 -10.26
CA LEU A 46 -3.97 -7.09 -11.61
C LEU A 46 -5.31 -7.78 -11.91
N SER A 47 -5.54 -8.96 -11.32
CA SER A 47 -6.78 -9.72 -11.46
C SER A 47 -7.82 -9.39 -10.39
N PHE A 48 -7.42 -8.71 -9.30
CA PHE A 48 -8.27 -8.43 -8.15
C PHE A 48 -8.29 -6.92 -7.82
N PRO A 49 -9.22 -6.14 -8.41
CA PRO A 49 -9.27 -4.69 -8.26
C PRO A 49 -9.38 -4.20 -6.80
N LYS A 50 -10.08 -4.96 -5.95
CA LYS A 50 -10.18 -4.68 -4.51
C LYS A 50 -8.81 -4.78 -3.81
N LEU A 51 -8.02 -5.79 -4.17
CA LEU A 51 -6.66 -5.95 -3.66
C LEU A 51 -5.78 -4.80 -4.11
N GLN A 52 -5.80 -4.48 -5.41
CA GLN A 52 -5.05 -3.36 -5.96
C GLN A 52 -5.36 -2.03 -5.24
N SER A 53 -6.64 -1.76 -4.95
CA SER A 53 -7.05 -0.58 -4.18
C SER A 53 -6.46 -0.56 -2.76
N LEU A 54 -6.33 -1.73 -2.11
CA LEU A 54 -5.74 -1.82 -0.77
C LEU A 54 -4.22 -1.63 -0.82
N LEU A 55 -3.54 -2.26 -1.78
CA LEU A 55 -2.10 -2.10 -1.97
C LEU A 55 -1.73 -0.64 -2.22
N LYS A 56 -2.53 0.05 -3.04
CA LYS A 56 -2.41 1.50 -3.27
C LYS A 56 -2.67 2.32 -2.01
N ARG A 57 -3.75 2.04 -1.29
CA ARG A 57 -4.15 2.80 -0.10
C ARG A 57 -3.10 2.76 1.02
N TYR A 58 -2.43 1.63 1.17
CA TYR A 58 -1.50 1.37 2.28
C TYR A 58 -0.04 1.26 1.86
N ASN A 59 0.29 1.57 0.59
CA ASN A 59 1.64 1.56 0.04
C ASN A 59 2.43 0.26 0.27
N VAL A 60 1.75 -0.89 0.28
CA VAL A 60 2.30 -2.21 0.70
C VAL A 60 3.50 -2.66 -0.16
N LEU A 61 3.56 -2.21 -1.42
CA LEU A 61 4.56 -2.64 -2.40
C LEU A 61 5.82 -1.75 -2.41
N GLU A 62 6.02 -0.90 -1.41
CA GLU A 62 7.17 0.03 -1.40
C GLU A 62 8.53 -0.68 -1.40
N ASN A 63 8.62 -1.90 -0.87
CA ASN A 63 9.85 -2.72 -0.88
C ASN A 63 10.00 -3.59 -2.14
N LEU A 64 9.08 -3.52 -3.12
CA LEU A 64 9.18 -4.27 -4.36
C LEU A 64 10.03 -3.48 -5.37
N PRO A 65 11.20 -4.00 -5.80
CA PRO A 65 12.00 -3.33 -6.82
C PRO A 65 11.31 -3.36 -8.18
N LEU A 66 11.39 -2.25 -8.91
CA LEU A 66 10.95 -2.19 -10.30
C LEU A 66 11.59 -3.30 -11.16
N GLU A 67 12.85 -3.62 -10.88
CA GLU A 67 13.64 -4.64 -11.56
C GLU A 67 13.13 -6.07 -11.34
N SER A 68 12.34 -6.28 -10.28
CA SER A 68 11.74 -7.58 -9.98
C SER A 68 10.46 -7.86 -10.77
N LEU A 69 9.94 -6.88 -11.51
CA LEU A 69 8.81 -7.10 -12.40
C LEU A 69 9.22 -7.94 -13.63
N LEU A 70 8.28 -8.72 -14.17
CA LEU A 70 8.44 -9.42 -15.46
C LEU A 70 8.74 -8.45 -16.61
N ASP A 71 8.09 -7.27 -16.59
CA ASP A 71 8.33 -6.17 -17.52
C ASP A 71 8.22 -4.84 -16.78
N LYS A 72 9.17 -3.93 -17.04
CA LYS A 72 9.21 -2.61 -16.40
C LYS A 72 8.02 -1.73 -16.79
N SER A 73 7.41 -1.98 -17.95
CA SER A 73 6.20 -1.29 -18.42
C SER A 73 4.97 -1.61 -17.57
N HIS A 74 4.98 -2.70 -16.79
CA HIS A 74 3.87 -3.03 -15.88
C HIS A 74 3.76 -2.05 -14.70
N ASN A 75 4.79 -1.24 -14.42
CA ASN A 75 4.74 -0.13 -13.46
C ASN A 75 3.98 1.10 -14.01
N ALA A 76 2.86 0.85 -14.69
CA ALA A 76 1.96 1.87 -15.25
C ALA A 76 0.62 1.90 -14.50
N ILE A 77 0.57 1.36 -13.27
CA ILE A 77 -0.65 1.32 -12.45
C ILE A 77 -0.79 2.66 -11.72
N ASP A 78 -1.87 3.39 -11.99
CA ASP A 78 -2.13 4.69 -11.39
C ASP A 78 -2.13 4.65 -9.85
N GLY A 79 -1.14 5.31 -9.25
CA GLY A 79 -0.97 5.43 -7.81
C GLY A 79 -0.19 4.29 -7.15
N ILE A 80 0.43 3.40 -7.92
CA ILE A 80 1.52 2.54 -7.44
C ILE A 80 2.79 3.00 -8.16
N THR A 81 3.74 3.54 -7.41
CA THR A 81 5.03 3.97 -7.97
C THR A 81 6.14 3.14 -7.35
N LEU A 82 6.55 2.07 -8.04
CA LEU A 82 7.67 1.26 -7.59
C LEU A 82 8.99 2.03 -7.74
N LYS A 83 9.88 1.85 -6.77
CA LYS A 83 11.21 2.45 -6.75
C LYS A 83 12.21 1.51 -7.43
N SER A 84 13.25 2.08 -8.04
CA SER A 84 14.37 1.26 -8.51
C SER A 84 15.22 0.78 -7.35
N ASP A 85 15.89 -0.35 -7.53
CA ASP A 85 16.79 -0.92 -6.51
C ASP A 85 17.87 0.10 -6.08
N MET A 86 18.31 0.96 -6.99
CA MET A 86 19.26 2.04 -6.71
C MET A 86 18.70 3.14 -5.80
N GLN A 87 17.39 3.40 -5.87
CA GLN A 87 16.70 4.36 -4.99
C GLN A 87 16.45 3.77 -3.60
N MET A 88 16.26 2.45 -3.49
CA MET A 88 16.01 1.76 -2.22
C MET A 88 17.27 1.52 -1.39
N ARG A 89 18.46 1.49 -1.99
CA ARG A 89 19.75 1.27 -1.31
C ARG A 89 20.36 2.53 -0.66
N LYS A 90 19.69 3.68 -0.72
CA LYS A 90 20.13 4.93 -0.05
C LYS A 90 19.59 4.97 1.39
N PHE A 91 20.15 4.15 2.26
CA PHE A 91 19.95 4.23 3.71
C PHE A 91 21.29 4.02 4.42
#